data_AF-A0A835TWY4-F1
#
_entry.id   AF-A0A835TWY4-F1
#
_cell.length_a   1.000
_cell.length_b   1.000
_cell.length_c   1.000
_cell.angle_alpha   90.00
_cell.angle_beta   90.00
_cell.angle_gamma   90.00
#
_symmetry.space_group_name_H-M   'P 1'
#
loop_
_entity.id
_entity.type
_entity.pdbx_description
1 polymer ?
#
loop_
_entity_poly.entity_id
_entity_poly.type
_entity_poly.pdbx_seq_one_letter_code
_entity_poly.pdbx_strand_id
1 'polypeptide(L)'
;MSFGVGKQESFGFVEKQNMTGTKEPKLSKQTPWWIFQETNSQQRLNFNNHKPLSFVSFAGELIPQHIPHLTLGRQKSRCKSVNTFITPDQRCSQDPTAGAECYSMDKMSSESWNVGKKNPYTTVKVDPDEDYCTPGAFELERLLWKGCPKYTHVNEVWPSLYIGDEKTALDRYSLEKEGFTHILNAAHGQRNVDTGPEYYSSMSVEYHGVEADDLPTFDLSQFFYSASKFIDHALQDERSKVLVHCAMGRSRSATLVLAYLMIYKNMTVVDAIEQVSRHRCIMPNRGFLKQLRELDIALALQRRNSKNSLAPAEQQNSTTI
;
A
#
# COMPACT_ATOMS: atom_id res chain seq x y z
N MET A 1 20.13 -34.34 -67.32
CA MET A 1 21.17 -33.52 -67.96
C MET A 1 20.61 -32.98 -69.26
N SER A 2 20.62 -31.64 -69.41
CA SER A 2 20.44 -30.84 -70.65
C SER A 2 19.10 -30.91 -71.38
N PHE A 3 18.57 -29.86 -72.03
CA PHE A 3 18.56 -28.39 -71.92
C PHE A 3 17.58 -27.95 -73.03
N GLY A 4 16.76 -26.92 -72.80
CA GLY A 4 15.95 -26.23 -73.83
C GLY A 4 15.45 -24.90 -73.25
N VAL A 5 16.13 -23.76 -73.49
CA VAL A 5 15.89 -22.72 -74.54
C VAL A 5 14.41 -22.27 -74.55
N GLY A 6 14.00 -21.00 -74.37
CA GLY A 6 14.64 -19.69 -74.28
C GLY A 6 13.62 -18.59 -74.69
N LYS A 7 13.77 -17.35 -74.16
CA LYS A 7 13.31 -15.99 -74.61
C LYS A 7 12.83 -15.14 -73.41
N GLN A 8 13.61 -14.15 -72.93
CA GLN A 8 13.83 -12.75 -73.39
C GLN A 8 12.61 -11.82 -73.19
N GLU A 9 12.69 -10.90 -72.21
CA GLU A 9 12.97 -9.42 -72.31
C GLU A 9 11.70 -8.62 -72.66
N SER A 10 11.34 -7.45 -72.11
CA SER A 10 12.07 -6.23 -71.69
C SER A 10 11.16 -5.39 -70.74
N PHE A 11 11.67 -4.77 -69.67
CA PHE A 11 12.11 -3.37 -69.53
C PHE A 11 11.15 -2.25 -70.00
N GLY A 12 10.76 -1.39 -69.04
CA GLY A 12 10.19 -0.06 -69.25
C GLY A 12 10.39 0.81 -68.00
N PHE A 13 11.40 1.68 -68.05
CA PHE A 13 11.69 2.77 -67.09
C PHE A 13 11.20 4.09 -67.71
N VAL A 14 11.30 5.20 -66.94
CA VAL A 14 11.07 6.64 -67.25
C VAL A 14 9.76 7.18 -66.64
N GLU A 15 9.67 8.31 -65.94
CA GLU A 15 10.60 9.26 -65.31
C GLU A 15 9.76 10.23 -64.43
N LYS A 16 10.45 10.92 -63.53
CA LYS A 16 9.98 11.84 -62.48
C LYS A 16 9.08 12.99 -62.95
N GLN A 17 8.19 13.45 -62.07
CA GLN A 17 8.02 14.88 -61.79
C GLN A 17 7.86 15.16 -60.28
N ASN A 18 8.60 16.18 -59.82
CA ASN A 18 8.52 16.78 -58.50
C ASN A 18 7.31 17.72 -58.42
N MET A 19 6.56 17.69 -57.31
CA MET A 19 5.95 18.90 -56.76
C MET A 19 6.00 18.89 -55.23
N THR A 20 6.50 20.00 -54.72
CA THR A 20 6.63 20.42 -53.34
C THR A 20 5.27 20.56 -52.65
N GLY A 21 5.12 19.95 -51.48
CA GLY A 21 3.99 20.16 -50.58
C GLY A 21 4.36 19.67 -49.19
N THR A 22 4.77 20.61 -48.34
CA THR A 22 5.13 20.42 -46.93
C THR A 22 4.03 19.64 -46.19
N LYS A 23 4.34 18.41 -45.77
CA LYS A 23 3.56 17.69 -44.76
C LYS A 23 4.36 17.67 -43.46
N GLU A 24 3.91 18.47 -42.49
CA GLU A 24 4.32 18.36 -41.10
C GLU A 24 4.16 16.90 -40.62
N PRO A 25 5.15 16.33 -39.91
CA PRO A 25 4.90 15.11 -39.16
C PRO A 25 4.00 15.47 -37.97
N LYS A 26 2.76 14.96 -37.97
CA LYS A 26 1.87 15.00 -36.81
C LYS A 26 2.52 14.22 -35.67
N LEU A 27 3.20 14.96 -34.80
CA LEU A 27 3.76 14.50 -33.55
C LEU A 27 2.60 14.32 -32.55
N SER A 28 2.01 13.12 -32.48
CA SER A 28 1.04 12.80 -31.42
C SER A 28 1.78 12.58 -30.10
N LYS A 29 2.22 13.66 -29.47
CA LYS A 29 2.65 13.66 -28.07
C LYS A 29 1.40 13.77 -27.20
N GLN A 30 0.81 12.64 -26.84
CA GLN A 30 0.16 12.53 -25.53
C GLN A 30 1.25 12.12 -24.55
N THR A 31 1.88 13.11 -23.92
CA THR A 31 2.60 12.88 -22.67
C THR A 31 1.58 12.37 -21.64
N PRO A 32 1.81 11.22 -21.01
CA PRO A 32 0.88 10.71 -20.02
C PRO A 32 0.84 11.57 -18.74
N TRP A 33 -0.32 11.60 -18.07
CA TRP A 33 -0.58 12.43 -16.88
C TRP A 33 0.40 12.21 -15.71
N TRP A 34 1.12 11.08 -15.66
CA TRP A 34 2.09 10.81 -14.58
C TRP A 34 3.38 11.64 -14.66
N ILE A 35 3.76 12.15 -15.84
CA ILE A 35 4.91 13.05 -15.98
C ILE A 35 4.66 14.42 -15.32
N PHE A 36 3.40 14.81 -15.11
CA PHE A 36 3.04 16.11 -14.54
C PHE A 36 3.17 16.19 -13.01
N GLN A 37 3.38 15.06 -12.31
CA GLN A 37 3.63 15.08 -10.86
C GLN A 37 5.11 15.29 -10.49
N GLU A 38 6.04 15.10 -11.42
CA GLU A 38 7.48 15.32 -11.18
C GLU A 38 7.89 16.80 -11.23
N THR A 39 7.19 17.66 -11.99
CA THR A 39 7.61 19.06 -12.19
C THR A 39 7.07 20.03 -11.12
N ASN A 40 5.97 19.70 -10.43
CA ASN A 40 5.33 20.63 -9.50
C ASN A 40 5.91 20.60 -8.07
N SER A 41 6.75 19.62 -7.74
CA SER A 41 7.38 19.48 -6.42
C SER A 41 8.78 20.14 -6.34
N GLN A 42 9.38 20.54 -7.47
CA GLN A 42 10.69 21.23 -7.49
C GLN A 42 10.64 22.76 -7.68
N GLN A 43 9.47 23.38 -7.93
CA GLN A 43 9.39 24.84 -8.18
C GLN A 43 8.79 25.69 -7.05
N ARG A 44 8.72 25.19 -5.81
CA ARG A 44 8.24 25.99 -4.65
C ARG A 44 9.21 26.08 -3.48
N LEU A 45 10.50 26.10 -3.76
CA LEU A 45 11.53 26.52 -2.81
C LEU A 45 12.55 27.38 -3.54
N ASN A 46 12.19 28.64 -3.86
CA ASN A 46 13.16 29.71 -4.13
C ASN A 46 12.42 31.04 -4.31
N PHE A 47 12.00 31.63 -3.19
CA PHE A 47 11.82 33.07 -3.08
C PHE A 47 12.06 33.47 -1.62
N ASN A 48 13.31 33.82 -1.31
CA ASN A 48 13.59 35.06 -0.59
C ASN A 48 15.09 35.38 -0.67
N ASN A 49 15.37 36.48 -1.37
CA ASN A 49 16.64 37.18 -1.37
C ASN A 49 16.90 37.80 0.01
N HIS A 50 18.12 37.67 0.55
CA HIS A 50 18.86 38.80 1.12
C HIS A 50 20.38 38.56 1.02
N LYS A 51 21.10 39.66 0.79
CA LYS A 51 22.47 39.84 0.29
C LYS A 51 23.60 39.38 1.26
N PRO A 52 24.86 39.26 0.79
CA PRO A 52 25.95 38.67 1.55
C PRO A 52 26.65 39.70 2.46
N LEU A 53 27.15 39.24 3.60
CA LEU A 53 28.21 39.89 4.36
C LEU A 53 29.37 38.92 4.54
N SER A 54 30.54 39.41 4.16
CA SER A 54 31.83 38.75 4.25
C SER A 54 32.46 38.88 5.64
N PHE A 55 33.44 37.99 5.88
CA PHE A 55 34.61 38.12 6.76
C PHE A 55 34.54 37.61 8.22
N VAL A 56 35.39 36.60 8.45
CA VAL A 56 36.50 36.46 9.42
C VAL A 56 36.43 35.15 10.20
N SER A 57 37.43 34.31 9.96
CA SER A 57 37.80 33.15 10.76
C SER A 57 38.45 33.61 12.07
N PHE A 58 37.98 33.10 13.21
CA PHE A 58 38.79 33.04 14.43
C PHE A 58 38.48 31.78 15.23
N ALA A 59 39.55 31.09 15.62
CA ALA A 59 39.55 29.95 16.53
C ALA A 59 39.29 30.40 17.97
N GLY A 60 38.75 29.51 18.80
CA GLY A 60 38.78 29.70 20.26
C GLY A 60 37.67 28.99 21.04
N GLU A 61 38.08 27.92 21.72
CA GLU A 61 37.66 27.48 23.05
C GLU A 61 36.25 26.95 23.38
N LEU A 62 36.31 25.79 24.05
CA LEU A 62 35.27 25.01 24.70
C LEU A 62 34.91 25.60 26.07
N ILE A 63 33.60 25.76 26.36
CA ILE A 63 33.05 25.79 27.73
C ILE A 63 31.70 25.05 27.71
N PRO A 64 31.42 24.14 28.67
CA PRO A 64 30.27 23.24 28.65
C PRO A 64 29.00 23.93 29.17
N GLN A 65 27.87 23.69 28.50
CA GLN A 65 26.55 24.09 28.99
C GLN A 65 25.63 22.86 29.04
N HIS A 66 25.13 22.61 30.25
CA HIS A 66 24.13 21.62 30.61
C HIS A 66 22.92 21.65 29.67
N ILE A 67 22.52 20.48 29.14
CA ILE A 67 21.24 20.27 28.46
C ILE A 67 20.27 19.68 29.49
N PRO A 68 19.15 20.36 29.84
CA PRO A 68 18.09 19.72 30.59
C PRO A 68 17.29 18.78 29.67
N HIS A 69 16.99 17.61 30.21
CA HIS A 69 16.18 16.57 29.63
C HIS A 69 14.77 17.10 29.29
N LEU A 70 14.45 17.29 28.01
CA LEU A 70 13.11 17.60 27.53
C LEU A 70 12.37 16.29 27.24
N THR A 71 11.54 15.87 28.18
CA THR A 71 10.53 14.83 27.98
C THR A 71 9.54 15.31 26.93
N LEU A 72 9.53 14.68 25.74
CA LEU A 72 8.52 14.89 24.71
C LEU A 72 7.18 14.35 25.22
N GLY A 73 6.38 15.25 25.79
CA GLY A 73 4.98 15.01 26.11
C GLY A 73 4.19 14.67 24.85
N ARG A 74 3.66 13.45 24.80
CA ARG A 74 2.72 12.95 23.80
C ARG A 74 1.48 13.85 23.81
N GLN A 75 1.37 14.82 22.89
CA GLN A 75 0.12 15.55 22.69
C GLN A 75 -0.91 14.61 22.05
N LYS A 76 -1.67 13.90 22.90
CA LYS A 76 -2.88 13.17 22.48
C LYS A 76 -3.95 14.19 22.13
N SER A 77 -4.30 14.29 20.85
CA SER A 77 -5.46 15.06 20.39
C SER A 77 -6.73 14.39 20.91
N ARG A 78 -7.40 15.05 21.86
CA ARG A 78 -8.70 14.64 22.41
C ARG A 78 -9.76 14.73 21.31
N CYS A 79 -10.30 13.58 20.86
CA CYS A 79 -11.37 13.55 19.86
C CYS A 79 -12.65 14.19 20.40
N LYS A 80 -13.22 15.15 19.66
CA LYS A 80 -14.64 15.53 19.79
C LYS A 80 -15.45 14.58 18.89
N SER A 81 -15.98 13.50 19.46
CA SER A 81 -16.79 12.52 18.72
C SER A 81 -18.21 13.05 18.48
N VAL A 82 -18.79 12.72 17.33
CA VAL A 82 -20.25 12.66 17.16
C VAL A 82 -20.62 11.21 17.43
N ASN A 83 -21.28 10.95 18.56
CA ASN A 83 -21.58 9.59 19.01
C ASN A 83 -22.61 8.93 18.09
N THR A 84 -22.17 7.94 17.32
CA THR A 84 -23.06 6.94 16.71
C THR A 84 -22.81 5.62 17.44
N PHE A 85 -23.66 5.33 18.42
CA PHE A 85 -23.62 4.08 19.17
C PHE A 85 -24.08 2.92 18.27
N ILE A 86 -23.36 1.80 18.30
CA ILE A 86 -23.74 0.55 17.65
C ILE A 86 -24.38 -0.33 18.71
N THR A 87 -25.66 -0.65 18.56
CA THR A 87 -26.35 -1.66 19.39
C THR A 87 -26.39 -3.00 18.64
N PRO A 88 -26.17 -4.14 19.30
CA PRO A 88 -26.44 -5.45 18.72
C PRO A 88 -27.96 -5.68 18.61
N ASP A 89 -28.45 -6.13 17.44
CA ASP A 89 -29.83 -6.59 17.29
C ASP A 89 -29.95 -7.97 17.96
N GLN A 90 -30.69 -8.05 19.06
CA GLN A 90 -30.98 -9.32 19.72
C GLN A 90 -32.08 -10.05 18.94
N ARG A 91 -31.74 -11.15 18.29
CA ARG A 91 -32.72 -12.19 17.97
C ARG A 91 -32.20 -13.55 18.45
N CYS A 92 -32.65 -13.89 19.65
CA CYS A 92 -32.56 -15.24 20.21
C CYS A 92 -33.50 -16.16 19.42
N SER A 93 -33.02 -17.31 19.00
CA SER A 93 -33.85 -18.50 18.80
C SER A 93 -33.00 -19.73 19.10
N GLN A 94 -33.49 -20.50 20.06
CA GLN A 94 -32.88 -21.69 20.62
C GLN A 94 -33.09 -22.88 19.66
N ASP A 95 -32.07 -23.73 19.49
CA ASP A 95 -32.27 -25.18 19.56
C ASP A 95 -30.93 -25.91 19.83
N PRO A 96 -30.87 -26.91 20.74
CA PRO A 96 -29.63 -27.60 21.12
C PRO A 96 -29.58 -29.02 20.57
N THR A 97 -28.55 -29.41 19.81
CA THR A 97 -28.02 -30.79 19.78
C THR A 97 -26.78 -30.94 18.88
N ALA A 98 -25.93 -31.90 19.26
CA ALA A 98 -24.78 -32.48 18.57
C ALA A 98 -23.43 -31.72 18.70
N GLY A 99 -22.54 -32.33 19.47
CA GLY A 99 -21.16 -31.92 19.65
C GLY A 99 -20.17 -32.58 18.69
N ALA A 100 -18.92 -32.12 18.84
CA ALA A 100 -17.68 -32.58 18.25
C ALA A 100 -17.57 -32.46 16.72
N GLU A 101 -16.86 -31.42 16.24
CA GLU A 101 -16.08 -31.49 14.99
C GLU A 101 -15.07 -30.33 14.89
N CYS A 102 -13.91 -30.65 14.31
CA CYS A 102 -12.74 -29.79 14.09
C CYS A 102 -13.08 -28.41 13.53
N TYR A 103 -12.43 -27.36 14.05
CA TYR A 103 -12.46 -26.00 13.48
C TYR A 103 -11.82 -26.00 12.08
N SER A 104 -12.65 -26.18 11.06
CA SER A 104 -12.31 -25.92 9.67
C SER A 104 -12.31 -24.40 9.45
N MET A 105 -11.15 -23.82 9.12
CA MET A 105 -10.99 -22.40 8.78
C MET A 105 -11.49 -22.07 7.35
N ASP A 106 -12.04 -23.04 6.63
CA ASP A 106 -12.52 -22.88 5.27
C ASP A 106 -14.03 -22.61 5.24
N LYS A 107 -14.44 -21.41 5.66
CA LYS A 107 -15.74 -20.79 5.32
C LYS A 107 -15.81 -19.34 5.85
N MET A 108 -15.02 -18.45 5.28
CA MET A 108 -15.31 -17.00 5.29
C MET A 108 -15.40 -16.50 3.85
N SER A 109 -16.17 -17.21 3.01
CA SER A 109 -16.52 -16.74 1.67
C SER A 109 -17.68 -15.75 1.76
N SER A 110 -17.42 -14.53 1.30
CA SER A 110 -18.40 -13.63 0.67
C SER A 110 -19.66 -13.21 1.45
N GLU A 111 -19.63 -13.11 2.78
CA GLU A 111 -20.65 -12.31 3.46
C GLU A 111 -20.33 -10.83 3.29
N SER A 112 -21.11 -10.19 2.42
CA SER A 112 -21.12 -8.75 2.20
C SER A 112 -21.36 -8.04 3.54
N TRP A 113 -20.31 -7.42 4.08
CA TRP A 113 -20.36 -6.63 5.31
C TRP A 113 -21.24 -5.40 5.10
N ASN A 114 -22.53 -5.51 5.39
CA ASN A 114 -23.45 -4.38 5.43
C ASN A 114 -23.23 -3.55 6.72
N VAL A 115 -22.05 -2.93 6.82
CA VAL A 115 -21.79 -1.86 7.78
C VAL A 115 -22.57 -0.65 7.28
N GLY A 116 -23.78 -0.43 7.81
CA GLY A 116 -24.70 0.61 7.37
C GLY A 116 -23.99 1.93 7.06
N LYS A 117 -24.23 2.47 5.86
CA LYS A 117 -23.52 3.58 5.19
C LYS A 117 -22.97 4.66 6.15
N LYS A 118 -21.82 4.40 6.78
CA LYS A 118 -21.14 5.39 7.63
C LYS A 118 -20.48 6.41 6.72
N ASN A 119 -20.65 7.69 7.04
CA ASN A 119 -20.00 8.77 6.30
C ASN A 119 -18.48 8.50 6.25
N PRO A 120 -17.85 8.43 5.05
CA PRO A 120 -16.43 8.11 4.92
C PRO A 120 -15.50 9.15 5.55
N TYR A 121 -16.02 10.34 5.87
CA TYR A 121 -15.28 11.46 6.40
C TYR A 121 -15.33 11.60 7.92
N THR A 122 -16.19 10.86 8.62
CA THR A 122 -16.33 10.98 10.07
C THR A 122 -15.39 10.05 10.81
N THR A 123 -14.80 10.53 11.91
CA THR A 123 -14.09 9.67 12.86
C THR A 123 -15.05 8.65 13.48
N VAL A 124 -14.61 7.40 13.65
CA VAL A 124 -15.40 6.31 14.23
C VAL A 124 -14.72 5.82 15.51
N LYS A 125 -15.43 5.90 16.64
CA LYS A 125 -15.00 5.27 17.89
C LYS A 125 -15.71 3.91 18.03
N VAL A 126 -14.92 2.84 18.01
CA VAL A 126 -15.45 1.45 18.02
C VAL A 126 -15.56 0.91 19.44
N ASP A 127 -14.53 1.15 20.26
CA ASP A 127 -14.48 0.74 21.66
C ASP A 127 -14.52 2.01 22.53
N PRO A 128 -15.56 2.21 23.36
CA PRO A 128 -15.67 3.34 24.28
C PRO A 128 -14.48 3.45 25.23
N ASP A 129 -13.92 2.31 25.63
CA ASP A 129 -12.90 2.19 26.67
C ASP A 129 -11.48 2.40 26.11
N GLU A 130 -11.31 2.31 24.79
CA GLU A 130 -10.06 2.61 24.11
C GLU A 130 -9.92 4.10 23.78
N ASP A 131 -8.68 4.57 23.78
CA ASP A 131 -8.35 5.94 23.37
C ASP A 131 -8.42 6.10 21.84
N TYR A 132 -8.19 5.02 21.09
CA TYR A 132 -8.09 5.06 19.64
C TYR A 132 -9.47 5.26 18.98
N CYS A 133 -9.49 6.13 17.97
CA CYS A 133 -10.64 6.31 17.08
C CYS A 133 -10.16 6.21 15.64
N THR A 134 -10.82 5.41 14.82
CA THR A 134 -10.52 5.30 13.40
C THR A 134 -10.77 6.65 12.71
N PRO A 135 -9.76 7.29 12.10
CA PRO A 135 -9.92 8.59 11.47
C PRO A 135 -10.86 8.55 10.27
N GLY A 136 -11.37 9.73 9.88
CA GLY A 136 -12.03 9.91 8.59
C GLY A 136 -11.04 9.82 7.43
N ALA A 137 -11.52 9.52 6.22
CA ALA A 137 -10.67 9.35 5.04
C ALA A 137 -9.78 10.57 4.73
N PHE A 138 -10.28 11.79 4.98
CA PHE A 138 -9.50 13.02 4.79
C PHE A 138 -8.32 13.15 5.77
N GLU A 139 -8.50 12.72 7.02
CA GLU A 139 -7.41 12.74 8.01
C GLU A 139 -6.34 11.71 7.66
N LEU A 140 -6.73 10.52 7.16
CA LEU A 140 -5.79 9.53 6.65
C LEU A 140 -4.98 10.07 5.47
N GLU A 141 -5.64 10.74 4.53
CA GLU A 141 -4.96 11.40 3.41
C GLU A 141 -3.96 12.44 3.92
N ARG A 142 -4.35 13.27 4.90
CA ARG A 142 -3.46 14.27 5.52
C ARG A 142 -2.21 13.65 6.16
N LEU A 143 -2.28 12.45 6.72
CA LEU A 143 -1.11 11.77 7.30
C LEU A 143 -0.03 11.47 6.23
N LEU A 144 -0.44 11.11 5.02
CA LEU A 144 0.47 10.78 3.92
C LEU A 144 1.24 12.00 3.36
N TRP A 145 0.75 13.21 3.62
CA TRP A 145 1.38 14.45 3.17
C TRP A 145 2.41 15.01 4.17
N LYS A 146 2.57 14.39 5.35
CA LYS A 146 3.49 14.86 6.41
C LYS A 146 4.92 14.37 6.17
N GLY A 147 5.60 14.95 5.19
CA GLY A 147 6.99 14.62 4.90
C GLY A 147 7.14 13.25 4.23
N CYS A 148 8.04 13.17 3.26
CA CYS A 148 8.20 12.02 2.40
C CYS A 148 9.69 11.69 2.40
N PRO A 149 10.10 10.49 2.86
CA PRO A 149 11.48 10.03 2.69
C PRO A 149 11.88 10.09 1.23
N LYS A 150 13.18 10.21 0.95
CA LYS A 150 13.69 10.24 -0.42
C LYS A 150 13.15 9.03 -1.19
N TYR A 151 12.54 9.28 -2.34
CA TYR A 151 12.02 8.22 -3.19
C TYR A 151 13.19 7.40 -3.77
N THR A 152 13.21 6.11 -3.46
CA THR A 152 14.09 5.10 -4.06
C THR A 152 13.26 4.01 -4.72
N HIS A 153 13.88 3.22 -5.60
CA HIS A 153 13.19 2.14 -6.31
C HIS A 153 12.57 1.12 -5.34
N VAL A 154 13.28 0.80 -4.25
CA VAL A 154 12.84 -0.12 -3.21
C VAL A 154 13.23 0.39 -1.82
N ASN A 155 12.43 0.08 -0.81
CA ASN A 155 12.73 0.33 0.60
C ASN A 155 12.25 -0.85 1.45
N GLU A 156 13.03 -1.21 2.47
CA GLU A 156 12.55 -2.03 3.57
C GLU A 156 11.63 -1.19 4.46
N VAL A 157 10.40 -1.65 4.67
CA VAL A 157 9.38 -0.89 5.43
C VAL A 157 8.99 -1.60 6.74
N TRP A 158 9.38 -2.87 6.85
CA TRP A 158 9.24 -3.76 8.00
C TRP A 158 10.32 -4.85 7.85
N PRO A 159 10.84 -5.47 8.94
CA PRO A 159 11.88 -6.49 8.84
C PRO A 159 11.60 -7.53 7.76
N SER A 160 12.54 -7.66 6.81
CA SER A 160 12.47 -8.56 5.65
C SER A 160 11.33 -8.31 4.65
N LEU A 161 10.60 -7.18 4.77
CA LEU A 161 9.48 -6.81 3.92
C LEU A 161 9.74 -5.48 3.22
N TYR A 162 9.79 -5.55 1.90
CA TYR A 162 10.18 -4.46 1.03
C TYR A 162 9.01 -4.01 0.15
N ILE A 163 8.90 -2.70 -0.07
CA ILE A 163 8.04 -2.15 -1.11
C ILE A 163 8.92 -1.61 -2.24
N GLY A 164 8.64 -2.06 -3.46
CA GLY A 164 9.36 -1.66 -4.67
C GLY A 164 8.47 -1.20 -5.82
N ASP A 165 9.12 -0.64 -6.84
CA ASP A 165 8.54 -0.30 -8.12
C ASP A 165 8.81 -1.37 -9.19
N GLU A 166 8.28 -1.15 -10.39
CA GLU A 166 8.45 -2.06 -11.53
C GLU A 166 9.91 -2.29 -11.88
N LYS A 167 10.74 -1.23 -11.83
CA LYS A 167 12.17 -1.36 -12.14
C LYS A 167 12.87 -2.32 -11.19
N THR A 168 12.52 -2.29 -9.90
CA THR A 168 13.02 -3.26 -8.92
C THR A 168 12.59 -4.68 -9.28
N ALA A 169 11.32 -4.86 -9.65
CA ALA A 169 10.76 -6.17 -9.99
C ALA A 169 11.37 -6.80 -11.26
N LEU A 170 11.80 -5.96 -12.22
CA LEU A 170 12.46 -6.39 -13.45
C LEU A 170 13.97 -6.63 -13.31
N ASP A 171 14.58 -6.17 -12.20
CA ASP A 171 16.01 -6.38 -11.95
C ASP A 171 16.28 -7.73 -11.25
N ARG A 172 16.13 -8.82 -12.00
CA ARG A 172 16.33 -10.19 -11.50
C ARG A 172 17.72 -10.41 -10.88
N TYR A 173 18.75 -9.78 -11.43
CA TYR A 173 20.11 -9.88 -10.90
C TYR A 173 20.19 -9.31 -9.49
N SER A 174 19.68 -8.10 -9.28
CA SER A 174 19.65 -7.50 -7.94
C SER A 174 18.74 -8.28 -6.98
N LEU A 175 17.59 -8.78 -7.46
CA LEU A 175 16.69 -9.58 -6.62
C LEU A 175 17.37 -10.86 -6.11
N GLU A 176 18.08 -11.59 -6.99
CA GLU A 176 18.79 -12.80 -6.62
C GLU A 176 19.99 -12.50 -5.72
N LYS A 177 20.80 -11.49 -6.08
CA LYS A 177 21.96 -11.08 -5.30
C LYS A 177 21.60 -10.66 -3.88
N GLU A 178 20.49 -9.95 -3.71
CA GLU A 178 20.00 -9.51 -2.40
C GLU A 178 19.21 -10.60 -1.67
N GLY A 179 19.01 -11.78 -2.27
CA GLY A 179 18.37 -12.93 -1.65
C GLY A 179 16.86 -12.78 -1.47
N PHE A 180 16.15 -12.14 -2.41
CA PHE A 180 14.70 -12.16 -2.42
C PHE A 180 14.19 -13.58 -2.66
N THR A 181 13.17 -13.97 -1.88
CA THR A 181 12.59 -15.33 -1.85
C THR A 181 11.12 -15.33 -2.24
N HIS A 182 10.43 -14.20 -2.08
CA HIS A 182 9.00 -14.08 -2.33
C HIS A 182 8.71 -12.76 -3.04
N ILE A 183 7.87 -12.81 -4.07
CA ILE A 183 7.49 -11.64 -4.87
C ILE A 183 5.96 -11.57 -4.94
N LEU A 184 5.41 -10.50 -4.40
CA LEU A 184 4.01 -10.13 -4.54
C LEU A 184 3.89 -8.97 -5.55
N ASN A 185 3.34 -9.26 -6.73
CA ASN A 185 3.06 -8.27 -7.76
C ASN A 185 1.63 -7.74 -7.62
N ALA A 186 1.47 -6.55 -7.05
CA ALA A 186 0.18 -5.87 -6.90
C ALA A 186 -0.28 -5.13 -8.17
N ALA A 187 0.39 -5.36 -9.30
CA ALA A 187 0.06 -4.85 -10.62
C ALA A 187 0.21 -5.98 -11.65
N HIS A 188 -0.26 -7.18 -11.33
CA HIS A 188 -0.19 -8.32 -12.24
C HIS A 188 -1.09 -8.13 -13.47
N GLY A 189 -0.77 -8.84 -14.55
CA GLY A 189 -1.57 -8.91 -15.78
C GLY A 189 -0.90 -8.24 -16.98
N GLN A 190 -1.28 -8.68 -18.18
CA GLN A 190 -0.70 -8.27 -19.47
C GLN A 190 -0.79 -6.77 -19.77
N ARG A 191 -1.76 -6.08 -19.15
CA ARG A 191 -1.97 -4.64 -19.30
C ARG A 191 -1.28 -3.81 -18.20
N ASN A 192 -0.59 -4.48 -17.28
CA ASN A 192 0.13 -3.90 -16.15
C ASN A 192 1.61 -4.38 -16.18
N VAL A 193 2.16 -4.80 -15.04
CA VAL A 193 3.52 -5.34 -14.93
C VAL A 193 3.48 -6.84 -15.20
N ASP A 194 3.71 -7.20 -16.45
CA ASP A 194 3.59 -8.58 -16.95
C ASP A 194 4.87 -9.39 -16.73
N THR A 195 5.13 -9.74 -15.47
CA THR A 195 6.20 -10.68 -15.10
C THR A 195 5.64 -12.10 -14.97
N GLY A 196 4.73 -12.30 -14.03
CA GLY A 196 4.24 -13.65 -13.70
C GLY A 196 5.35 -14.55 -13.10
N PRO A 197 5.02 -15.80 -12.73
CA PRO A 197 6.01 -16.73 -12.19
C PRO A 197 7.11 -17.10 -13.19
N GLU A 198 6.77 -17.22 -14.48
CA GLU A 198 7.71 -17.62 -15.54
C GLU A 198 8.88 -16.66 -15.72
N TYR A 199 8.67 -15.36 -15.49
CA TYR A 199 9.74 -14.37 -15.55
C TYR A 199 10.86 -14.64 -14.52
N TYR A 200 10.50 -15.22 -13.38
CA TYR A 200 11.42 -15.57 -12.30
C TYR A 200 11.79 -17.06 -12.26
N SER A 201 11.49 -17.83 -13.32
CA SER A 201 11.70 -19.29 -13.37
C SER A 201 13.13 -19.77 -13.10
N SER A 202 14.14 -18.93 -13.36
CA SER A 202 15.54 -19.23 -13.07
C SER A 202 15.96 -18.90 -11.63
N MET A 203 15.06 -18.35 -10.82
CA MET A 203 15.30 -17.94 -9.44
C MET A 203 14.49 -18.84 -8.50
N SER A 204 14.99 -19.05 -7.28
CA SER A 204 14.25 -19.76 -6.23
C SER A 204 13.30 -18.79 -5.51
N VAL A 205 12.26 -18.32 -6.20
CA VAL A 205 11.27 -17.40 -5.63
C VAL A 205 9.84 -17.92 -5.75
N GLU A 206 9.05 -17.69 -4.70
CA GLU A 206 7.61 -17.86 -4.74
C GLU A 206 6.93 -16.58 -5.24
N TYR A 207 5.95 -16.73 -6.14
CA TYR A 207 5.28 -15.60 -6.78
C TYR A 207 3.78 -15.55 -6.42
N HIS A 208 3.29 -14.36 -6.08
CA HIS A 208 1.87 -14.08 -5.89
C HIS A 208 1.44 -12.86 -6.72
N GLY A 209 0.57 -13.09 -7.70
CA GLY A 209 0.05 -12.04 -8.58
C GLY A 209 -1.32 -11.55 -8.13
N VAL A 210 -1.47 -10.23 -7.98
CA VAL A 210 -2.75 -9.55 -7.78
C VAL A 210 -2.99 -8.64 -8.97
N GLU A 211 -3.97 -9.01 -9.82
CA GLU A 211 -4.39 -8.19 -10.95
C GLU A 211 -5.27 -7.05 -10.46
N ALA A 212 -4.64 -5.89 -10.23
CA ALA A 212 -5.31 -4.72 -9.67
C ALA A 212 -4.99 -3.43 -10.42
N ASP A 213 -6.04 -2.66 -10.69
CA ASP A 213 -5.96 -1.31 -11.25
C ASP A 213 -5.77 -0.28 -10.13
N ASP A 214 -4.95 0.75 -10.37
CA ASP A 214 -4.76 1.84 -9.39
C ASP A 214 -5.85 2.91 -9.51
N LEU A 215 -7.10 2.47 -9.38
CA LEU A 215 -8.27 3.32 -9.48
C LEU A 215 -9.01 3.35 -8.14
N PRO A 216 -9.54 4.52 -7.71
CA PRO A 216 -10.37 4.61 -6.52
C PRO A 216 -11.64 3.75 -6.55
N THR A 217 -12.07 3.32 -7.74
CA THR A 217 -13.21 2.44 -7.96
C THR A 217 -12.87 0.96 -7.91
N PHE A 218 -11.59 0.59 -7.94
CA PHE A 218 -11.16 -0.80 -7.87
C PHE A 218 -11.30 -1.32 -6.44
N ASP A 219 -11.91 -2.50 -6.27
CA ASP A 219 -11.99 -3.17 -4.98
C ASP A 219 -10.72 -4.00 -4.73
N LEU A 220 -9.75 -3.41 -4.02
CA LEU A 220 -8.53 -4.09 -3.61
C LEU A 220 -8.74 -4.89 -2.31
N SER A 221 -9.82 -4.63 -1.58
CA SER A 221 -10.09 -5.22 -0.27
C SER A 221 -10.29 -6.74 -0.33
N GLN A 222 -10.82 -7.23 -1.46
CA GLN A 222 -10.95 -8.66 -1.73
C GLN A 222 -9.61 -9.42 -1.68
N PHE A 223 -8.48 -8.72 -1.86
CA PHE A 223 -7.13 -9.31 -1.81
C PHE A 223 -6.40 -9.08 -0.49
N PHE A 224 -6.97 -8.33 0.47
CA PHE A 224 -6.26 -7.99 1.70
C PHE A 224 -5.83 -9.23 2.48
N TYR A 225 -6.73 -10.20 2.67
CA TYR A 225 -6.41 -11.40 3.44
C TYR A 225 -5.50 -12.37 2.69
N SER A 226 -5.72 -12.60 1.39
CA SER A 226 -4.87 -13.51 0.61
C SER A 226 -3.44 -12.99 0.47
N ALA A 227 -3.28 -11.70 0.14
CA ALA A 227 -1.97 -11.05 0.09
C ALA A 227 -1.27 -11.03 1.45
N SER A 228 -2.01 -10.70 2.52
CA SER A 228 -1.44 -10.68 3.87
C SER A 228 -1.03 -12.07 4.34
N LYS A 229 -1.79 -13.12 4.00
CA LYS A 229 -1.43 -14.51 4.32
C LYS A 229 -0.17 -14.95 3.59
N PHE A 230 0.00 -14.57 2.32
CA PHE A 230 1.23 -14.83 1.58
C PHE A 230 2.44 -14.16 2.23
N ILE A 231 2.31 -12.87 2.60
CA ILE A 231 3.37 -12.12 3.28
C ILE A 231 3.69 -12.73 4.65
N ASP A 232 2.67 -13.06 5.46
CA ASP A 232 2.88 -13.61 6.79
C ASP A 232 3.54 -14.99 6.74
N HIS A 233 3.08 -15.87 5.84
CA HIS A 233 3.65 -17.20 5.64
C HIS A 233 5.14 -17.11 5.28
N ALA A 234 5.49 -16.24 4.33
CA ALA A 234 6.87 -16.03 3.93
C ALA A 234 7.75 -15.59 5.12
N LEU A 235 7.24 -14.65 5.93
CA LEU A 235 7.98 -14.07 7.05
C LEU A 235 8.01 -14.95 8.32
N GLN A 236 7.43 -16.15 8.29
CA GLN A 236 7.66 -17.16 9.34
C GLN A 236 9.07 -17.76 9.27
N ASP A 237 9.71 -17.72 8.10
CA ASP A 237 11.13 -18.09 7.95
C ASP A 237 12.02 -16.84 8.02
N GLU A 238 12.93 -16.80 8.98
CA GLU A 238 13.87 -15.69 9.18
C GLU A 238 14.82 -15.46 7.98
N ARG A 239 14.98 -16.47 7.12
CA ARG A 239 15.79 -16.38 5.90
C ARG A 239 15.04 -15.76 4.73
N SER A 240 13.72 -15.67 4.81
CA SER A 240 12.90 -15.11 3.76
C SER A 240 13.06 -13.60 3.65
N LYS A 241 13.01 -13.13 2.41
CA LYS A 241 12.91 -11.73 2.05
C LYS A 241 11.80 -11.54 1.01
N VAL A 242 10.86 -10.65 1.32
CA VAL A 242 9.62 -10.44 0.55
C VAL A 242 9.66 -9.09 -0.14
N LEU A 243 9.43 -9.09 -1.46
CA LEU A 243 9.16 -7.89 -2.24
C LEU A 243 7.66 -7.78 -2.54
N VAL A 244 7.05 -6.67 -2.14
CA VAL A 244 5.70 -6.28 -2.58
C VAL A 244 5.81 -5.09 -3.51
N HIS A 245 5.54 -5.27 -4.80
CA HIS A 245 5.71 -4.21 -5.79
C HIS A 245 4.41 -3.90 -6.54
N CYS A 246 4.38 -2.73 -7.16
CA CYS A 246 3.42 -2.39 -8.22
C CYS A 246 4.17 -1.58 -9.28
N ALA A 247 3.49 -0.76 -10.08
CA ALA A 247 4.19 0.10 -11.05
C ALA A 247 5.19 1.08 -10.39
N MET A 248 4.75 1.81 -9.36
CA MET A 248 5.58 2.82 -8.66
C MET A 248 5.89 2.45 -7.20
N GLY A 249 5.30 1.39 -6.67
CA GLY A 249 5.45 1.06 -5.25
C GLY A 249 4.85 2.10 -4.30
N ARG A 250 3.83 2.85 -4.70
CA ARG A 250 3.26 3.96 -3.86
C ARG A 250 1.83 3.75 -3.41
N SER A 251 0.98 3.14 -4.24
CA SER A 251 -0.45 3.00 -3.98
C SER A 251 -0.83 1.53 -3.76
N ARG A 252 -1.05 0.74 -4.82
CA ARG A 252 -1.48 -0.68 -4.74
C ARG A 252 -0.66 -1.54 -3.75
N SER A 253 0.66 -1.64 -3.95
CA SER A 253 1.53 -2.45 -3.08
C SER A 253 1.59 -1.90 -1.65
N ALA A 254 1.61 -0.58 -1.49
CA ALA A 254 1.57 0.05 -0.18
C ALA A 254 0.27 -0.31 0.56
N THR A 255 -0.89 -0.26 -0.10
CA THR A 255 -2.17 -0.67 0.50
C THR A 255 -2.14 -2.11 0.99
N LEU A 256 -1.59 -3.05 0.21
CA LEU A 256 -1.50 -4.45 0.63
C LEU A 256 -0.57 -4.64 1.84
N VAL A 257 0.56 -3.94 1.89
CA VAL A 257 1.47 -3.97 3.05
C VAL A 257 0.81 -3.33 4.28
N LEU A 258 0.09 -2.23 4.13
CA LEU A 258 -0.67 -1.61 5.23
C LEU A 258 -1.72 -2.59 5.79
N ALA A 259 -2.47 -3.25 4.92
CA ALA A 259 -3.44 -4.27 5.32
C ALA A 259 -2.77 -5.43 6.07
N TYR A 260 -1.60 -5.90 5.60
CA TYR A 260 -0.82 -6.93 6.29
C TYR A 260 -0.43 -6.52 7.71
N LEU A 261 0.11 -5.32 7.89
CA LEU A 261 0.49 -4.81 9.22
C LEU A 261 -0.71 -4.70 10.16
N MET A 262 -1.87 -4.29 9.63
CA MET A 262 -3.10 -4.22 10.40
C MET A 262 -3.61 -5.61 10.83
N ILE A 263 -3.63 -6.57 9.90
CA ILE A 263 -4.18 -7.92 10.11
C ILE A 263 -3.25 -8.75 11.01
N TYR A 264 -1.96 -8.85 10.67
CA TYR A 264 -1.03 -9.79 11.30
C TYR A 264 -0.14 -9.16 12.37
N LYS A 265 0.09 -7.84 12.35
CA LYS A 265 0.92 -7.14 13.34
C LYS A 265 0.11 -6.30 14.32
N ASN A 266 -1.21 -6.52 14.36
CA ASN A 266 -2.15 -5.89 15.29
C ASN A 266 -2.08 -4.35 15.29
N MET A 267 -1.72 -3.76 14.15
CA MET A 267 -1.65 -2.30 14.03
C MET A 267 -3.03 -1.70 13.74
N THR A 268 -3.19 -0.43 14.09
CA THR A 268 -4.25 0.42 13.54
C THR A 268 -3.85 0.91 12.14
N VAL A 269 -4.80 1.41 11.35
CA VAL A 269 -4.46 2.04 10.06
C VAL A 269 -3.50 3.22 10.22
N VAL A 270 -3.60 3.97 11.32
CA VAL A 270 -2.70 5.10 11.62
C VAL A 270 -1.29 4.59 11.88
N ASP A 271 -1.14 3.60 12.75
CA ASP A 271 0.17 3.03 13.10
C ASP A 271 0.84 2.39 11.87
N ALA A 272 0.07 1.69 11.04
CA ALA A 272 0.55 1.10 9.80
C ALA A 272 1.03 2.17 8.80
N ILE A 273 0.25 3.25 8.61
CA ILE A 273 0.64 4.36 7.74
C ILE A 273 1.93 5.00 8.24
N GLU A 274 2.03 5.30 9.54
CA GLU A 274 3.23 5.89 10.12
C GLU A 274 4.44 4.97 9.97
N GLN A 275 4.29 3.67 10.23
CA GLN A 275 5.36 2.69 10.09
C GLN A 275 5.95 2.68 8.68
N VAL A 276 5.10 2.57 7.67
CA VAL A 276 5.56 2.50 6.27
C VAL A 276 6.07 3.86 5.79
N SER A 277 5.39 4.96 6.16
CA SER A 277 5.73 6.31 5.69
C SER A 277 7.06 6.83 6.23
N ARG A 278 7.58 6.26 7.34
CA ARG A 278 8.94 6.54 7.84
C ARG A 278 10.03 6.05 6.88
N HIS A 279 9.76 4.99 6.12
CA HIS A 279 10.76 4.30 5.30
C HIS A 279 10.54 4.55 3.81
N ARG A 280 9.30 4.74 3.38
CA ARG A 280 8.94 4.93 1.98
C ARG A 280 7.82 5.95 1.80
N CYS A 281 7.94 6.74 0.75
CA CYS A 281 6.91 7.69 0.35
C CYS A 281 5.71 7.02 -0.34
N ILE A 282 4.74 6.63 0.47
CA ILE A 282 3.50 6.00 0.00
C ILE A 282 2.37 7.02 -0.20
N MET A 283 1.47 6.73 -1.14
CA MET A 283 0.29 7.53 -1.43
C MET A 283 -0.82 6.63 -2.01
N PRO A 284 -1.44 5.74 -1.20
CA PRO A 284 -2.65 5.03 -1.62
C PRO A 284 -3.73 5.98 -2.12
N ASN A 285 -4.43 5.58 -3.19
CA ASN A 285 -5.54 6.38 -3.69
C ASN A 285 -6.70 6.45 -2.66
N ARG A 286 -7.60 7.42 -2.84
CA ARG A 286 -8.70 7.69 -1.88
C ARG A 286 -9.67 6.51 -1.70
N GLY A 287 -9.84 5.66 -2.72
CA GLY A 287 -10.66 4.45 -2.64
C GLY A 287 -9.99 3.40 -1.75
N PHE A 288 -8.69 3.18 -1.92
CA PHE A 288 -7.91 2.27 -1.10
C PHE A 288 -7.82 2.73 0.36
N LEU A 289 -7.69 4.04 0.62
CA LEU A 289 -7.75 4.56 1.99
C LEU A 289 -9.11 4.32 2.64
N LYS A 290 -10.20 4.41 1.88
CA LYS A 290 -11.54 4.07 2.36
C LYS A 290 -11.63 2.58 2.71
N GLN A 291 -11.11 1.70 1.86
CA GLN A 291 -11.08 0.25 2.10
C GLN A 291 -10.23 -0.12 3.33
N LEU A 292 -9.05 0.50 3.51
CA LEU A 292 -8.23 0.33 4.72
C LEU A 292 -8.96 0.83 5.98
N ARG A 293 -9.69 1.96 5.89
CA ARG A 293 -10.50 2.47 6.99
C ARG A 293 -11.61 1.49 7.38
N GLU A 294 -12.26 0.86 6.40
CA GLU A 294 -13.28 -0.16 6.64
C GLU A 294 -12.67 -1.39 7.32
N LEU A 295 -11.47 -1.83 6.89
CA LEU A 295 -10.69 -2.88 7.54
C LEU A 295 -10.36 -2.52 9.00
N ASP A 296 -9.90 -1.30 9.28
CA ASP A 296 -9.54 -0.84 10.63
C ASP A 296 -10.73 -0.91 11.60
N ILE A 297 -11.92 -0.48 11.14
CA ILE A 297 -13.16 -0.57 11.92
C ILE A 297 -13.51 -2.03 12.21
N ALA A 298 -13.42 -2.91 11.20
CA ALA A 298 -13.73 -4.32 11.34
C ALA A 298 -12.77 -5.02 12.33
N LEU A 299 -11.46 -4.78 12.21
CA LEU A 299 -10.46 -5.34 13.11
C LEU A 299 -10.63 -4.80 14.54
N ALA A 300 -10.95 -3.51 14.71
CA ALA A 300 -11.25 -2.95 16.03
C ALA A 300 -12.48 -3.62 16.68
N LEU A 301 -13.53 -3.90 15.91
CA LEU A 301 -14.71 -4.62 16.38
C LEU A 301 -14.37 -6.07 16.77
N GLN A 302 -13.57 -6.75 15.95
CA GLN A 302 -13.13 -8.12 16.22
C GLN A 302 -12.28 -8.20 17.51
N ARG A 303 -11.33 -7.27 17.69
CA ARG A 303 -10.50 -7.16 18.89
C ARG A 303 -11.36 -6.91 20.13
N ARG A 304 -12.33 -6.00 20.05
CA ARG A 304 -13.28 -5.73 21.14
C ARG A 304 -14.10 -6.96 21.51
N ASN A 305 -14.68 -7.64 20.52
CA ASN A 305 -15.48 -8.84 20.74
C ASN A 305 -14.65 -9.95 21.41
N SER A 306 -13.40 -10.11 20.98
CA SER A 306 -12.47 -11.09 21.57
C SER A 306 -12.12 -10.78 23.02
N LYS A 307 -11.98 -9.50 23.39
CA LYS A 307 -11.80 -9.08 24.79
C LYS A 307 -13.04 -9.39 25.64
N ASN A 308 -14.23 -9.07 25.13
CA ASN A 308 -15.48 -9.31 25.85
C ASN A 308 -15.75 -10.80 26.08
N SER A 309 -15.34 -11.68 25.17
CA SER A 309 -15.47 -13.13 25.36
C SER A 309 -14.49 -13.73 26.38
N LEU A 310 -13.42 -13.01 26.72
CA LEU A 310 -12.38 -13.44 27.68
C LEU A 310 -12.59 -12.87 29.10
N ALA A 311 -13.55 -11.96 29.29
CA ALA A 311 -13.87 -11.42 30.61
C ALA A 311 -14.59 -12.50 31.47
N PRO A 312 -14.11 -12.83 32.69
CA PRO A 312 -14.81 -13.76 33.57
C PRO A 312 -16.20 -13.22 33.92
N ALA A 313 -17.20 -14.11 33.93
CA ALA A 313 -18.52 -13.83 34.47
C ALA A 313 -18.45 -13.69 36.00
N GLU A 314 -17.89 -12.59 36.51
CA GLU A 314 -17.94 -12.29 37.93
C GLU A 314 -19.08 -11.31 38.25
N GLN A 315 -19.92 -11.76 39.18
CA GLN A 315 -20.94 -11.06 39.96
C GLN A 315 -22.37 -10.99 39.38
N GLN A 316 -23.02 -12.16 39.31
CA GLN A 316 -24.37 -12.31 39.85
C GLN A 316 -24.32 -13.35 40.97
N ASN A 317 -24.04 -12.92 42.20
CA ASN A 317 -24.44 -13.61 43.44
C ASN A 317 -24.17 -12.68 44.62
N SER A 318 -25.05 -11.71 44.83
CA SER A 318 -25.24 -11.12 46.15
C SER A 318 -26.63 -10.49 46.25
N THR A 319 -27.66 -11.33 46.33
CA THR A 319 -28.92 -10.97 46.97
C THR A 319 -29.44 -12.17 47.75
N THR A 320 -29.90 -11.89 48.98
CA THR A 320 -30.66 -12.74 49.93
C THR A 320 -29.78 -13.73 50.71
N ILE A 321 -29.73 -13.72 52.05
CA ILE A 321 -30.68 -13.30 53.10
C ILE A 321 -29.91 -12.62 54.23
#